data_AF-A0A1H6ZZ33-F1
#
_entry.id   AF-A0A1H6ZZ33-F1
#
_cell.length_a   1.000
_cell.length_b   1.000
_cell.length_c   1.000
_cell.angle_alpha   90.00
_cell.angle_beta   90.00
_cell.angle_gamma   90.00
#
_symmetry.space_group_name_H-M   'P 1'
#
loop_
_entity.id
_entity.type
_entity.pdbx_description
1 polymer ?
#
loop_
_entity_poly.entity_id
_entity_poly.type
_entity_poly.pdbx_seq_one_letter_code
_entity_poly.pdbx_strand_id
1 'polypeptide(L)'
;MVEPVSSPASTAPDDVAERTGHAVGRKHLRRLTGAATRHRIDLLVGLLFVALAGWLTHGLWPDPTGRVLSLNPEDQVLYEWFLAVDARAVFGDVGLSTDRLNAPTGVNLMANTSVIALGVLFAPVTLLFGAPVTFALLVAGNLAGTATAWYLLFSRTLRAHRAAALLGGALCGFGPGMLSQSNSHLHMTAQWLLPVIVWLVVRLLRAADPAAGRPDPGPGRGPTGRGPTSHSPTSHSPTSHSPTSHSPTTVAGLAVGRPALGRTADVWSPRRWGSPPPSRPRCSSVKRCCSSVPSPCR
;
A
#
# COMPACT_ATOMS: atom_id res chain seq x y z
N MET A 1 -32.52 -25.94 -70.46
CA MET A 1 -31.24 -25.37 -69.99
C MET A 1 -31.52 -24.78 -68.61
N VAL A 2 -30.95 -25.42 -67.58
CA VAL A 2 -30.75 -24.98 -66.18
C VAL A 2 -32.00 -24.68 -65.32
N GLU A 3 -32.33 -25.61 -64.41
CA GLU A 3 -32.98 -25.27 -63.14
C GLU A 3 -31.92 -24.87 -62.10
N PRO A 4 -32.17 -23.87 -61.25
CA PRO A 4 -31.26 -23.50 -60.17
C PRO A 4 -31.49 -24.40 -58.94
N VAL A 5 -30.47 -25.18 -58.58
CA VAL A 5 -30.38 -25.86 -57.29
C VAL A 5 -30.05 -24.83 -56.22
N SER A 6 -31.00 -24.54 -55.35
CA SER A 6 -30.80 -23.69 -54.17
C SER A 6 -30.27 -24.55 -53.01
N SER A 7 -28.96 -24.46 -52.76
CA SER A 7 -28.31 -25.07 -51.58
C SER A 7 -28.41 -24.12 -50.38
N PRO A 8 -28.93 -24.54 -49.22
CA PRO A 8 -28.83 -23.74 -48.01
C PRO A 8 -27.38 -23.76 -47.50
N ALA A 9 -26.71 -22.61 -47.55
CA ALA A 9 -25.43 -22.41 -46.90
C ALA A 9 -25.59 -22.57 -45.38
N SER A 10 -24.80 -23.46 -44.80
CA SER A 10 -24.80 -23.78 -43.38
C SER A 10 -24.36 -22.57 -42.53
N THR A 11 -25.25 -22.08 -41.66
CA THR A 11 -24.97 -21.09 -40.59
C THR A 11 -24.23 -21.69 -39.39
N ALA A 12 -23.73 -22.93 -39.50
CA ALA A 12 -23.18 -23.68 -38.38
C ALA A 12 -21.92 -23.10 -37.69
N PRO A 13 -20.98 -22.37 -38.33
CA PRO A 13 -19.77 -21.96 -37.64
C PRO A 13 -20.02 -20.87 -36.58
N ASP A 14 -20.94 -19.94 -36.85
CA ASP A 14 -21.28 -18.86 -35.93
C ASP A 14 -22.07 -19.37 -34.72
N ASP A 15 -23.01 -20.30 -34.94
CA ASP A 15 -23.79 -20.96 -33.89
C ASP A 15 -22.90 -21.77 -32.92
N VAL A 16 -21.83 -22.39 -33.42
CA VAL A 16 -20.91 -23.20 -32.60
C VAL A 16 -19.98 -22.30 -31.78
N ALA A 17 -19.47 -21.21 -32.36
CA ALA A 17 -18.66 -20.22 -31.67
C ALA A 17 -19.44 -19.51 -30.54
N GLU A 18 -20.70 -19.15 -30.80
CA GLU A 18 -21.56 -18.50 -29.82
C GLU A 18 -21.94 -19.47 -28.68
N ARG A 19 -22.26 -20.73 -28.99
CA ARG A 19 -22.55 -21.76 -27.98
C ARG A 19 -21.34 -22.13 -27.12
N THR A 20 -20.14 -22.15 -27.68
CA THR A 20 -18.90 -22.40 -26.93
C THR A 20 -18.55 -21.23 -26.02
N GLY A 21 -18.68 -19.98 -26.48
CA GLY A 21 -18.51 -18.77 -25.65
C GLY A 21 -19.46 -18.76 -24.44
N HIS A 22 -20.74 -19.05 -24.67
CA HIS A 22 -21.74 -19.15 -23.59
C HIS A 22 -21.49 -20.31 -22.62
N ALA A 23 -20.90 -21.43 -23.08
CA ALA A 23 -20.55 -22.56 -22.22
C ALA A 23 -19.32 -22.26 -21.34
N VAL A 24 -18.32 -21.56 -21.87
CA VAL A 24 -17.13 -21.12 -21.12
C VAL A 24 -17.50 -20.05 -20.09
N GLY A 25 -18.33 -19.06 -20.47
CA GLY A 25 -18.85 -18.05 -19.56
C GLY A 25 -19.64 -18.64 -18.39
N ARG A 26 -20.55 -19.59 -18.66
CA ARG A 26 -21.31 -20.30 -17.61
C ARG A 26 -20.43 -21.14 -16.68
N LYS A 27 -19.36 -21.76 -17.18
CA LYS A 27 -18.39 -22.49 -16.34
C LYS A 27 -17.59 -21.54 -15.44
N HIS A 28 -17.16 -20.39 -15.95
CA HIS A 28 -16.51 -19.36 -15.15
C HIS A 28 -17.45 -18.78 -14.09
N LEU A 29 -18.69 -18.41 -14.45
CA LEU A 29 -19.68 -17.95 -13.48
C LEU A 29 -19.96 -18.99 -12.39
N ARG A 30 -20.10 -20.27 -12.73
CA ARG A 30 -20.31 -21.35 -11.74
C ARG A 30 -19.11 -21.54 -10.80
N ARG A 31 -17.89 -21.37 -11.30
CA ARG A 31 -16.67 -21.40 -10.48
C ARG A 31 -16.57 -20.19 -9.55
N LEU A 32 -16.92 -19.00 -10.07
CA LEU A 32 -16.95 -17.77 -9.28
C LEU A 32 -18.03 -17.81 -8.20
N THR A 33 -19.23 -18.31 -8.50
CA THR A 33 -20.32 -18.45 -7.51
C THR A 33 -20.01 -19.53 -6.47
N GLY A 34 -19.37 -20.64 -6.88
CA GLY A 34 -18.88 -21.67 -5.95
C GLY A 34 -17.75 -21.18 -5.03
N ALA A 35 -16.85 -20.34 -5.54
CA ALA A 35 -15.82 -19.69 -4.73
C ALA A 35 -16.42 -18.62 -3.81
N ALA A 36 -17.35 -17.80 -4.31
CA ALA A 36 -18.03 -16.76 -3.55
C ALA A 36 -18.86 -17.34 -2.41
N THR A 37 -19.55 -18.45 -2.60
CA THR A 37 -20.30 -19.13 -1.53
C THR A 37 -19.37 -19.68 -0.45
N ARG A 38 -18.22 -20.25 -0.84
CA ARG A 38 -17.19 -20.74 0.10
C ARG A 38 -16.54 -19.61 0.91
N HIS A 39 -16.33 -18.45 0.29
CA HIS A 39 -15.68 -17.28 0.90
C HIS A 39 -16.65 -16.15 1.25
N ARG A 40 -17.95 -16.46 1.39
CA ARG A 40 -19.01 -15.45 1.56
C ARG A 40 -18.76 -14.50 2.73
N ILE A 41 -18.26 -15.03 3.83
CA ILE A 41 -18.00 -14.23 5.03
C ILE A 41 -16.85 -13.26 4.77
N ASP A 42 -15.77 -13.74 4.15
CA ASP A 42 -14.61 -12.92 3.85
C ASP A 42 -14.99 -11.80 2.86
N LEU A 43 -15.86 -12.10 1.89
CA LEU A 43 -16.43 -11.12 0.96
C LEU A 43 -17.32 -10.10 1.68
N LEU A 44 -18.19 -10.52 2.60
CA LEU A 44 -19.03 -9.62 3.38
C LEU A 44 -18.19 -8.67 4.25
N VAL A 45 -17.11 -9.17 4.86
CA VAL A 45 -16.19 -8.33 5.64
C VAL A 45 -15.44 -7.35 4.74
N GLY A 46 -14.96 -7.78 3.58
CA GLY A 46 -14.36 -6.89 2.59
C GLY A 46 -15.34 -5.81 2.11
N LEU A 47 -16.59 -6.18 1.80
CA LEU A 47 -17.64 -5.25 1.40
C LEU A 47 -17.97 -4.25 2.53
N LEU A 48 -17.99 -4.70 3.79
CA LEU A 48 -18.16 -3.82 4.93
C LEU A 48 -17.04 -2.77 5.00
N PHE A 49 -15.78 -3.17 4.80
CA PHE A 49 -14.65 -2.22 4.76
C PHE A 49 -14.72 -1.28 3.58
N VAL A 50 -15.13 -1.75 2.40
CA VAL A 50 -15.36 -0.89 1.22
C VAL A 50 -16.46 0.13 1.51
N ALA A 51 -17.57 -0.30 2.10
CA ALA A 51 -18.68 0.59 2.47
C ALA A 51 -18.22 1.65 3.49
N LEU A 52 -17.44 1.26 4.49
CA LEU A 52 -16.90 2.17 5.49
C LEU A 52 -15.92 3.19 4.87
N ALA A 53 -15.02 2.74 3.99
CA ALA A 53 -14.10 3.62 3.28
C ALA A 53 -14.85 4.58 2.33
N GLY A 54 -15.87 4.09 1.63
CA GLY A 54 -16.75 4.91 0.79
C GLY A 54 -17.51 5.97 1.60
N TRP A 55 -17.99 5.62 2.79
CA TRP A 55 -18.64 6.56 3.70
C TRP A 55 -17.69 7.66 4.21
N LEU A 56 -16.48 7.28 4.61
CA LEU A 56 -15.46 8.24 5.06
C LEU A 56 -15.02 9.19 3.94
N THR A 57 -14.90 8.66 2.72
CA THR A 57 -14.51 9.44 1.54
C THR A 57 -15.70 10.07 0.82
N HIS A 58 -16.93 9.93 1.32
CA HIS A 58 -18.15 10.34 0.61
C HIS A 58 -18.11 11.81 0.16
N GLY A 59 -17.41 12.66 0.91
CA GLY A 59 -17.26 14.08 0.63
C GLY A 59 -16.49 14.40 -0.64
N LEU A 60 -15.61 13.51 -1.13
CA LEU A 60 -14.82 13.73 -2.35
C LEU A 60 -15.61 13.44 -3.64
N TRP A 61 -16.52 12.46 -3.60
CA TRP A 61 -17.18 11.94 -4.80
C TRP A 61 -18.14 12.88 -5.54
N PRO A 62 -18.87 13.81 -4.89
CA PRO A 62 -19.81 14.69 -5.60
C PRO A 62 -19.13 15.66 -6.55
N ASP A 63 -17.89 16.06 -6.23
CA ASP A 63 -17.10 16.96 -7.06
C ASP A 63 -15.61 16.72 -6.77
N PRO A 64 -15.01 15.65 -7.34
CA PRO A 64 -13.61 15.32 -7.07
C PRO A 64 -12.64 16.40 -7.55
N THR A 65 -13.04 17.21 -8.54
CA THR A 65 -12.19 18.26 -9.11
C THR A 65 -12.22 19.55 -8.29
N GLY A 66 -13.38 19.92 -7.74
CA GLY A 66 -13.53 21.14 -6.93
C GLY A 66 -13.33 20.93 -5.42
N ARG A 67 -13.26 19.68 -4.93
CA ARG A 67 -13.12 19.37 -3.51
C ARG A 67 -11.75 18.85 -3.15
N VAL A 68 -11.18 19.44 -2.11
CA VAL A 68 -9.90 19.05 -1.53
C VAL A 68 -10.05 18.70 -0.04
N LEU A 69 -9.19 17.84 0.44
CA LEU A 69 -9.09 17.51 1.86
C LEU A 69 -8.60 18.74 2.63
N SER A 70 -9.29 19.10 3.70
CA SER A 70 -9.07 20.36 4.42
C SER A 70 -7.78 20.40 5.23
N LEU A 71 -7.21 19.23 5.57
CA LEU A 71 -6.06 19.13 6.46
C LEU A 71 -4.72 19.29 5.73
N ASN A 72 -4.59 18.74 4.51
CA ASN A 72 -3.36 18.83 3.70
C ASN A 72 -3.73 19.04 2.21
N PRO A 73 -4.29 20.21 1.83
CA PRO A 73 -4.70 20.47 0.46
C PRO A 73 -3.50 20.54 -0.51
N GLU A 74 -2.36 21.05 -0.08
CA GLU A 74 -1.12 21.11 -0.88
C GLU A 74 -0.61 19.73 -1.28
N ASP A 75 -0.64 18.77 -0.35
CA ASP A 75 -0.20 17.40 -0.60
C ASP A 75 -1.16 16.67 -1.54
N GLN A 76 -2.46 16.96 -1.46
CA GLN A 76 -3.44 16.39 -2.41
C GLN A 76 -3.11 16.86 -3.83
N VAL A 77 -2.90 18.16 -4.02
CA VAL A 77 -2.53 18.73 -5.33
C VAL A 77 -1.23 18.11 -5.84
N LEU A 78 -0.25 17.91 -4.96
CA LEU A 78 1.01 17.25 -5.31
C LEU A 78 0.80 15.79 -5.74
N TYR A 79 -0.03 15.02 -5.03
CA TYR A 79 -0.34 13.65 -5.42
C TYR A 79 -1.13 13.55 -6.72
N GLU A 80 -2.09 14.44 -6.95
CA GLU A 80 -2.80 14.52 -8.21
C GLU A 80 -1.84 14.85 -9.37
N TRP A 81 -0.88 15.74 -9.14
CA TRP A 81 0.17 16.02 -10.10
C TRP A 81 1.04 14.78 -10.38
N PHE A 82 1.48 14.05 -9.35
CA PHE A 82 2.21 12.78 -9.55
C PHE A 82 1.39 11.79 -10.37
N LEU A 83 0.12 11.57 -10.03
CA LEU A 83 -0.77 10.66 -10.77
C LEU A 83 -0.90 11.06 -12.25
N ALA A 84 -1.03 12.36 -12.54
CA ALA A 84 -1.09 12.87 -13.90
C ALA A 84 0.23 12.69 -14.67
N VAL A 85 1.37 12.88 -13.99
CA VAL A 85 2.71 12.66 -14.56
C VAL A 85 2.93 11.19 -14.87
N ASP A 86 2.66 10.32 -13.91
CA ASP A 86 2.87 8.87 -14.00
C ASP A 86 1.94 8.23 -15.05
N ALA A 87 0.75 8.78 -15.25
CA ALA A 87 -0.18 8.30 -16.28
C ALA A 87 0.39 8.42 -17.71
N ARG A 88 1.37 9.32 -17.93
CA ARG A 88 2.03 9.47 -19.23
C ARG A 88 2.97 8.31 -19.58
N ALA A 89 3.26 7.42 -18.63
CA ALA A 89 3.98 6.17 -18.92
C ALA A 89 3.29 5.33 -20.00
N VAL A 90 1.96 5.40 -20.12
CA VAL A 90 1.19 4.72 -21.19
C VAL A 90 1.58 5.22 -22.58
N PHE A 91 2.08 6.46 -22.69
CA PHE A 91 2.58 7.05 -23.93
C PHE A 91 4.10 6.91 -24.08
N GLY A 92 4.76 6.14 -23.22
CA GLY A 92 6.21 5.93 -23.23
C GLY A 92 7.03 6.95 -22.44
N ASP A 93 6.39 7.89 -21.74
CA ASP A 93 7.07 8.87 -20.87
C ASP A 93 7.30 8.25 -19.48
N VAL A 94 8.48 7.64 -19.30
CA VAL A 94 8.90 6.96 -18.06
C VAL A 94 10.01 7.71 -17.33
N GLY A 95 10.06 9.04 -17.49
CA GLY A 95 11.06 9.88 -16.83
C GLY A 95 10.98 9.80 -15.30
N LEU A 96 12.11 9.49 -14.65
CA LEU A 96 12.21 9.37 -13.19
C LEU A 96 12.71 10.66 -12.51
N SER A 97 12.81 11.74 -13.27
CA SER A 97 13.19 13.08 -12.81
C SER A 97 12.35 14.12 -13.53
N THR A 98 12.16 15.28 -12.90
CA THR A 98 11.38 16.38 -13.46
C THR A 98 12.04 17.72 -13.13
N ASP A 99 12.01 18.63 -14.08
CA ASP A 99 12.39 20.04 -14.00
C ASP A 99 11.20 20.95 -13.64
N ARG A 100 9.98 20.39 -13.61
CA ARG A 100 8.73 21.12 -13.30
C ARG A 100 8.51 21.39 -11.81
N LEU A 101 9.24 20.69 -10.94
CA LEU A 101 9.26 20.92 -9.50
C LEU A 101 10.60 21.53 -9.12
N ASN A 102 10.60 22.54 -8.24
CA ASN A 102 11.81 23.27 -7.83
C ASN A 102 12.64 23.79 -9.02
N ALA A 103 11.98 24.33 -10.05
CA ALA A 103 12.67 24.92 -11.19
C ALA A 103 13.60 26.08 -10.76
N PRO A 104 14.81 26.21 -11.35
CA PRO A 104 15.34 25.41 -12.46
C PRO A 104 16.05 24.11 -12.04
N THR A 105 16.23 23.87 -10.75
CA THR A 105 17.04 22.75 -10.22
C THR A 105 16.42 21.38 -10.51
N GLY A 106 15.09 21.29 -10.53
CA GLY A 106 14.40 20.02 -10.71
C GLY A 106 14.45 19.12 -9.47
N VAL A 107 13.82 17.95 -9.56
CA VAL A 107 13.82 16.90 -8.53
C VAL A 107 13.87 15.51 -9.15
N ASN A 108 14.43 14.56 -8.39
CA ASN A 108 14.32 13.13 -8.69
C ASN A 108 13.00 12.60 -8.10
N LEU A 109 12.17 11.97 -8.93
CA LEU A 109 10.86 11.45 -8.53
C LEU A 109 10.97 10.16 -7.70
N MET A 110 12.01 9.35 -7.89
CA MET A 110 12.27 8.16 -7.07
C MET A 110 12.71 8.52 -5.65
N ALA A 111 13.35 9.67 -5.48
CA ALA A 111 13.74 10.20 -4.17
C ALA A 111 12.61 10.98 -3.48
N ASN A 112 11.43 11.06 -4.12
CA ASN A 112 10.27 11.75 -3.60
C ASN A 112 9.22 10.73 -3.09
N THR A 113 8.18 11.21 -2.41
CA THR A 113 7.05 10.38 -1.94
C THR A 113 6.07 10.05 -3.07
N SER A 114 6.58 9.92 -4.30
CA SER A 114 5.80 9.59 -5.48
C SER A 114 5.23 8.17 -5.38
N VAL A 115 4.12 7.92 -6.07
CA VAL A 115 3.42 6.64 -6.09
C VAL A 115 3.41 6.06 -7.51
N ILE A 116 4.58 6.03 -8.16
CA ILE A 116 4.77 5.68 -9.57
C ILE A 116 4.03 4.40 -9.94
N ALA A 117 4.18 3.34 -9.14
CA ALA A 117 3.51 2.07 -9.42
C ALA A 117 1.98 2.19 -9.45
N LEU A 118 1.39 2.97 -8.53
CA LEU A 118 -0.05 3.23 -8.52
C LEU A 118 -0.45 4.18 -9.65
N GLY A 119 0.35 5.22 -9.93
CA GLY A 119 0.09 6.15 -11.02
C GLY A 119 0.08 5.47 -12.40
N VAL A 120 1.02 4.57 -12.65
CA VAL A 120 1.07 3.76 -13.87
C VAL A 120 -0.08 2.74 -13.90
N LEU A 121 -0.36 2.05 -12.78
CA LEU A 121 -1.44 1.06 -12.71
C LEU A 121 -2.82 1.69 -12.95
N PHE A 122 -3.06 2.87 -12.38
CA PHE A 122 -4.31 3.62 -12.51
C PHE A 122 -4.29 4.65 -13.65
N ALA A 123 -3.27 4.63 -14.51
CA ALA A 123 -3.18 5.52 -15.66
C ALA A 123 -4.47 5.54 -16.52
N PRO A 124 -5.16 4.41 -16.81
CA PRO A 124 -6.41 4.46 -17.56
C PRO A 124 -7.50 5.28 -16.86
N VAL A 125 -7.57 5.21 -15.54
CA VAL A 125 -8.54 5.98 -14.75
C VAL A 125 -8.15 7.45 -14.73
N THR A 126 -6.88 7.76 -14.54
CA THR A 126 -6.35 9.12 -14.59
C THR A 126 -6.61 9.79 -15.93
N LEU A 127 -6.42 9.06 -17.04
CA LEU A 127 -6.62 9.60 -18.39
C LEU A 127 -8.10 9.75 -18.75
N LEU A 128 -8.98 8.87 -18.28
CA LEU A 128 -10.41 8.91 -18.59
C LEU A 128 -11.20 9.88 -17.68
N PHE A 129 -10.85 9.94 -16.40
CA PHE A 129 -11.65 10.65 -15.38
C PHE A 129 -10.87 11.75 -14.65
N GLY A 130 -9.56 11.84 -14.87
CA GLY A 130 -8.67 12.80 -14.23
C GLY A 130 -7.96 12.27 -12.98
N ALA A 131 -6.89 12.97 -12.61
CA ALA A 131 -6.12 12.68 -11.40
C ALA A 131 -6.92 12.82 -10.09
N PRO A 132 -7.85 13.79 -9.92
CA PRO A 132 -8.61 13.90 -8.67
C PRO A 132 -9.53 12.70 -8.42
N VAL A 133 -10.12 12.13 -9.48
CA VAL A 133 -10.92 10.91 -9.39
C VAL A 133 -10.07 9.72 -8.99
N THR A 134 -8.88 9.60 -9.59
CA THR A 134 -7.92 8.55 -9.26
C THR A 134 -7.43 8.69 -7.81
N PHE A 135 -7.16 9.90 -7.35
CA PHE A 135 -6.81 10.19 -5.97
C PHE A 135 -7.90 9.73 -5.00
N ALA A 136 -9.17 10.13 -5.22
CA ALA A 136 -10.29 9.71 -4.37
C ALA A 136 -10.47 8.19 -4.34
N LEU A 137 -10.33 7.52 -5.49
CA LEU A 137 -10.34 6.06 -5.61
C LEU A 137 -9.20 5.42 -4.81
N LEU A 138 -7.99 5.96 -4.89
CA LEU A 138 -6.83 5.43 -4.17
C LEU A 138 -6.94 5.64 -2.66
N VAL A 139 -7.45 6.77 -2.19
CA VAL A 139 -7.70 6.98 -0.74
C VAL A 139 -8.67 5.92 -0.22
N ALA A 140 -9.83 5.76 -0.85
CA ALA A 140 -10.84 4.79 -0.45
C ALA A 140 -10.32 3.34 -0.59
N GLY A 141 -9.64 3.05 -1.71
CA GLY A 141 -9.07 1.75 -2.01
C GLY A 141 -7.96 1.35 -1.05
N ASN A 142 -7.09 2.28 -0.64
CA ASN A 142 -6.03 2.04 0.32
C ASN A 142 -6.58 1.70 1.72
N LEU A 143 -7.59 2.44 2.18
CA LEU A 143 -8.26 2.16 3.46
C LEU A 143 -8.91 0.76 3.46
N ALA A 144 -9.77 0.50 2.48
CA ALA A 144 -10.48 -0.76 2.37
C ALA A 144 -9.53 -1.94 2.11
N GLY A 145 -8.56 -1.75 1.22
CA GLY A 145 -7.54 -2.74 0.89
C GLY A 145 -6.68 -3.08 2.10
N THR A 146 -6.24 -2.08 2.86
CA THR A 146 -5.42 -2.30 4.07
C THR A 146 -6.20 -3.09 5.10
N ALA A 147 -7.43 -2.69 5.42
CA ALA A 147 -8.27 -3.42 6.36
C ALA A 147 -8.52 -4.87 5.92
N THR A 148 -8.80 -5.07 4.63
CA THR A 148 -9.07 -6.39 4.06
C THR A 148 -7.82 -7.27 4.09
N ALA A 149 -6.65 -6.75 3.72
CA ALA A 149 -5.40 -7.50 3.68
C ALA A 149 -4.99 -7.99 5.08
N TRP A 150 -5.10 -7.12 6.09
CA TRP A 150 -4.85 -7.49 7.49
C TRP A 150 -5.87 -8.50 8.01
N TYR A 151 -7.16 -8.31 7.71
CA TYR A 151 -8.19 -9.29 8.05
C TYR A 151 -7.88 -10.67 7.46
N LEU A 152 -7.47 -10.74 6.18
CA LEU A 152 -7.13 -12.00 5.52
C LEU A 152 -5.89 -12.65 6.11
N LEU A 153 -4.86 -11.86 6.46
CA LEU A 153 -3.69 -12.37 7.16
C LEU A 153 -4.06 -12.97 8.53
N PHE A 154 -4.85 -12.26 9.33
CA PHE A 154 -5.26 -12.73 10.65
C PHE A 154 -6.15 -13.98 10.57
N SER A 155 -7.14 -13.96 9.69
CA SER A 155 -8.10 -15.07 9.56
C SER A 155 -7.51 -16.31 8.90
N ARG A 156 -6.66 -16.17 7.88
CA ARG A 156 -6.16 -17.32 7.09
C ARG A 156 -4.75 -17.75 7.44
N THR A 157 -3.86 -16.80 7.71
CA THR A 157 -2.45 -17.11 7.99
C THR A 157 -2.23 -17.43 9.46
N LEU A 158 -2.84 -16.63 10.34
CA LEU A 158 -2.76 -16.80 11.80
C LEU A 158 -3.92 -17.61 12.40
N ARG A 159 -4.97 -17.90 11.60
CA ARG A 159 -6.16 -18.66 12.04
C ARG A 159 -6.83 -18.07 13.29
N ALA A 160 -6.79 -16.74 13.43
CA ALA A 160 -7.45 -16.05 14.53
C ALA A 160 -8.97 -16.18 14.43
N HIS A 161 -9.67 -16.04 15.57
CA HIS A 161 -11.12 -15.97 15.59
C HIS A 161 -11.62 -14.82 14.69
N ARG A 162 -12.69 -15.05 13.93
CA ARG A 162 -13.15 -14.10 12.89
C ARG A 162 -13.45 -12.71 13.42
N ALA A 163 -14.04 -12.61 14.61
CA ALA A 163 -14.33 -11.30 15.22
C ALA A 163 -13.03 -10.56 15.56
N ALA A 164 -12.02 -11.26 16.08
CA ALA A 164 -10.71 -10.66 16.37
C ALA A 164 -9.99 -10.25 15.07
N ALA A 165 -10.06 -11.07 14.03
CA ALA A 165 -9.51 -10.73 12.72
C ALA A 165 -10.20 -9.50 12.11
N LEU A 166 -11.53 -9.39 12.24
CA LEU A 166 -12.30 -8.24 11.77
C LEU A 166 -11.92 -6.97 12.51
N LEU A 167 -11.85 -7.02 13.85
CA LEU A 167 -11.44 -5.89 14.68
C LEU A 167 -10.00 -5.48 14.39
N GLY A 168 -9.08 -6.46 14.25
CA GLY A 168 -7.70 -6.20 13.88
C GLY A 168 -7.58 -5.54 12.51
N GLY A 169 -8.28 -6.07 11.49
CA GLY A 169 -8.32 -5.46 10.16
C GLY A 169 -8.90 -4.04 10.19
N ALA A 170 -9.99 -3.83 10.94
CA ALA A 170 -10.59 -2.51 11.11
C ALA A 170 -9.63 -1.51 11.78
N LEU A 171 -8.93 -1.92 12.83
CA LEU A 171 -7.94 -1.08 13.51
C LEU A 171 -6.76 -0.74 12.60
N CYS A 172 -6.27 -1.71 11.82
CA CYS A 172 -5.17 -1.51 10.88
C CYS A 172 -5.54 -0.64 9.68
N GLY A 173 -6.79 -0.63 9.23
CA GLY A 173 -7.23 0.19 8.08
C GLY A 173 -7.81 1.54 8.48
N PHE A 174 -8.52 1.62 9.60
CA PHE A 174 -9.33 2.79 10.01
C PHE A 174 -8.92 3.34 11.38
N GLY A 175 -7.78 2.90 11.94
CA GLY A 175 -7.25 3.45 13.17
C GLY A 175 -6.86 4.93 13.04
N PRO A 176 -6.69 5.66 14.16
CA PRO A 176 -6.45 7.11 14.15
C PRO A 176 -5.27 7.54 13.26
N GLY A 177 -4.16 6.78 13.29
CA GLY A 177 -3.00 7.06 12.43
C GLY A 177 -3.31 6.91 10.94
N MET A 178 -4.09 5.89 10.56
CA MET A 178 -4.48 5.68 9.16
C MET A 178 -5.43 6.77 8.67
N LEU A 179 -6.39 7.18 9.51
CA LEU A 179 -7.29 8.29 9.17
C LEU A 179 -6.52 9.61 9.04
N SER A 180 -5.54 9.85 9.91
CA SER A 180 -4.63 10.99 9.79
C SER A 180 -3.89 10.96 8.44
N GLN A 181 -3.24 9.84 8.10
CA GLN A 181 -2.50 9.71 6.83
C GLN A 181 -3.40 9.71 5.59
N SER A 182 -4.68 9.36 5.73
CA SER A 182 -5.64 9.46 4.62
C SER A 182 -5.92 10.90 4.19
N ASN A 183 -5.47 11.89 4.98
CA ASN A 183 -5.36 13.28 4.55
C ASN A 183 -4.14 13.46 3.64
N SER A 184 -4.27 12.98 2.41
CA SER A 184 -3.32 13.22 1.31
C SER A 184 -2.01 12.44 1.32
N HIS A 185 -1.82 11.39 2.14
CA HIS A 185 -0.60 10.58 2.14
C HIS A 185 -0.85 9.19 1.55
N LEU A 186 -1.02 9.10 0.22
CA LEU A 186 -1.32 7.84 -0.47
C LEU A 186 -0.27 6.75 -0.23
N HIS A 187 1.01 7.11 -0.19
CA HIS A 187 2.11 6.17 0.06
C HIS A 187 2.02 5.51 1.45
N MET A 188 1.62 6.25 2.48
CA MET A 188 1.53 5.73 3.85
C MET A 188 0.27 4.90 4.09
N THR A 189 -0.82 5.22 3.39
CA THR A 189 -2.09 4.49 3.52
C THR A 189 -2.13 3.18 2.74
N ALA A 190 -1.19 2.96 1.81
CA ALA A 190 -1.05 1.74 1.02
C ALA A 190 -0.45 0.55 1.81
N GLN A 191 -0.86 0.36 3.06
CA GLN A 191 -0.35 -0.70 3.94
C GLN A 191 -0.84 -2.10 3.57
N TRP A 192 -1.78 -2.24 2.63
CA TRP A 192 -2.26 -3.52 2.11
C TRP A 192 -1.14 -4.42 1.57
N LEU A 193 0.01 -3.85 1.20
CA LEU A 193 1.18 -4.62 0.77
C LEU A 193 1.88 -5.34 1.94
N LEU A 194 1.85 -4.79 3.16
CA LEU A 194 2.53 -5.39 4.32
C LEU A 194 1.97 -6.77 4.68
N PRO A 195 0.65 -6.97 4.82
CA PRO A 195 0.10 -8.31 5.06
C PRO A 195 0.44 -9.31 3.96
N VAL A 196 0.50 -8.86 2.71
CA VAL A 196 0.89 -9.71 1.57
C VAL A 196 2.34 -10.15 1.70
N ILE A 197 3.26 -9.23 2.02
CA ILE A 197 4.68 -9.54 2.25
C ILE A 197 4.81 -10.54 3.41
N VAL A 198 4.16 -10.27 4.55
CA VAL A 198 4.19 -11.17 5.71
C VAL A 198 3.67 -12.56 5.34
N TRP A 199 2.58 -12.63 4.60
CA TRP A 199 2.02 -13.89 4.11
C TRP A 199 3.01 -14.64 3.20
N LEU A 200 3.67 -13.95 2.27
CA LEU A 200 4.68 -14.55 1.39
C LEU A 200 5.87 -15.09 2.18
N VAL A 201 6.37 -14.35 3.17
CA VAL A 201 7.46 -14.80 4.05
C VAL A 201 7.04 -16.05 4.83
N VAL A 202 5.86 -16.05 5.45
CA VAL A 202 5.34 -17.22 6.17
C VAL A 202 5.20 -18.43 5.23
N ARG A 203 4.75 -18.22 4.00
CA ARG A 203 4.62 -19.28 3.00
C ARG A 203 5.97 -19.85 2.57
N LEU A 204 6.97 -18.99 2.34
CA LEU A 204 8.32 -19.41 2.00
C LEU A 204 8.95 -20.22 3.13
N LEU A 205 8.81 -19.77 4.38
CA LEU A 205 9.31 -20.49 5.56
C LEU A 205 8.67 -21.87 5.71
N ARG A 206 7.33 -21.97 5.55
CA ARG A 206 6.62 -23.26 5.60
C ARG A 206 7.01 -24.21 4.46
N ALA A 207 7.34 -23.68 3.29
CA ALA A 207 7.80 -24.48 2.15
C ALA A 207 9.24 -24.96 2.31
N ALA A 208 10.08 -24.19 3.00
CA ALA A 208 11.47 -24.53 3.28
C ALA A 208 11.64 -25.53 4.43
N ASP A 209 10.63 -25.74 5.27
CA ASP A 209 10.69 -26.63 6.43
C ASP A 209 10.71 -28.12 6.00
N PRO A 210 11.85 -28.83 6.13
CA PRO A 210 11.97 -30.22 5.69
C PRO A 210 11.14 -31.18 6.55
N ALA A 211 10.77 -30.78 7.77
CA ALA A 211 9.97 -31.60 8.68
C ALA A 211 8.49 -31.70 8.24
N ALA A 212 7.99 -30.73 7.47
CA ALA A 212 6.60 -30.71 7.01
C ALA A 212 6.30 -31.76 5.92
N GLY A 213 7.33 -32.33 5.28
CA GLY A 213 7.20 -33.34 4.23
C GLY A 213 7.55 -34.77 4.66
N ARG A 214 7.99 -34.99 5.90
CA ARG A 214 8.34 -36.33 6.37
C ARG A 214 7.07 -37.03 6.86
N PRO A 215 6.61 -38.12 6.21
CA PRO A 215 5.53 -38.91 6.79
C PRO A 215 5.98 -39.38 8.17
N ASP A 216 5.12 -39.19 9.16
CA ASP A 216 5.28 -39.76 10.50
C ASP A 216 5.71 -41.23 10.32
N PRO A 217 6.86 -41.66 10.84
CA PRO A 217 7.17 -43.07 10.90
C PRO A 217 6.14 -43.67 11.86
N GLY A 218 5.02 -44.10 11.28
CA GLY A 218 3.87 -44.62 12.02
C GLY A 218 4.33 -45.62 13.07
N PRO A 219 3.59 -45.76 14.18
CA PRO A 219 4.06 -46.42 15.40
C PRO A 219 4.72 -47.75 15.05
N GLY A 220 6.05 -47.74 15.09
CA GLY A 220 6.87 -48.86 14.68
C GLY A 220 6.48 -50.06 15.51
N ARG A 221 5.86 -51.04 14.86
CA ARG A 221 5.70 -52.39 15.40
C ARG A 221 7.11 -52.86 15.76
N GLY A 222 7.39 -52.91 17.06
CA GLY A 222 8.72 -53.23 17.57
C GLY A 222 9.24 -54.54 16.98
N PRO A 223 10.54 -54.65 16.67
CA PRO A 223 11.09 -55.90 16.17
C PRO A 223 11.07 -56.92 17.30
N THR A 224 10.12 -57.87 17.24
CA THR A 224 10.20 -59.13 17.96
C THR A 224 11.31 -59.95 17.31
N GLY A 225 12.55 -59.72 17.75
CA GLY A 225 13.76 -60.39 17.28
C GLY A 225 14.62 -60.79 18.48
N ARG A 226 14.70 -62.09 18.72
CA ARG A 226 15.31 -62.74 19.88
C ARG A 226 16.82 -62.92 19.65
N GLY A 227 17.65 -62.32 20.53
CA GLY A 227 19.04 -62.72 20.87
C GLY A 227 20.20 -62.09 20.08
N PRO A 228 21.48 -62.29 20.49
CA PRO A 228 22.02 -62.65 21.80
C PRO A 228 22.75 -61.47 22.48
N THR A 229 23.01 -61.61 23.78
CA THR A 229 23.74 -60.67 24.65
C THR A 229 25.17 -60.40 24.16
N SER A 230 25.45 -59.16 23.73
CA SER A 230 26.83 -58.65 23.61
C SER A 230 27.14 -57.75 24.80
N HIS A 231 28.15 -58.15 25.57
CA HIS A 231 28.69 -57.41 26.71
C HIS A 231 29.07 -55.96 26.34
N SER A 232 28.61 -55.01 27.14
CA SER A 232 29.06 -53.61 27.09
C SER A 232 30.43 -53.49 27.78
N PRO A 233 31.41 -52.79 27.19
CA PRO A 233 32.54 -52.29 27.94
C PRO A 233 32.10 -51.04 28.71
N THR A 234 32.33 -51.06 30.01
CA THR A 234 32.26 -49.92 30.93
C THR A 234 33.11 -48.75 30.42
N SER A 235 32.48 -47.64 30.03
CA SER A 235 33.18 -46.36 29.90
C SER A 235 33.08 -45.60 31.23
N HIS A 236 34.21 -45.45 31.90
CA HIS A 236 34.38 -44.64 33.10
C HIS A 236 34.05 -43.16 32.82
N SER A 237 33.25 -42.56 33.69
CA SER A 237 33.08 -41.11 33.81
C SER A 237 34.36 -40.48 34.37
N PRO A 238 34.87 -39.38 33.80
CA PRO A 238 35.80 -38.52 34.50
C PRO A 238 35.02 -37.42 35.25
N THR A 239 35.13 -37.44 36.57
CA THR A 239 34.81 -36.33 37.47
C THR A 239 35.92 -35.26 37.46
N SER A 240 35.47 -34.02 37.73
CA SER A 240 36.20 -32.80 38.18
C SER A 240 37.15 -32.12 37.17
N HIS A 241 37.23 -30.79 37.06
CA HIS A 241 37.26 -29.74 38.09
C HIS A 241 36.74 -28.38 37.58
N SER A 242 36.20 -27.57 38.50
CA SER A 242 35.97 -26.13 38.34
C SER A 242 37.29 -25.36 38.31
N PRO A 243 37.45 -24.32 37.46
CA PRO A 243 38.55 -23.37 37.61
C PRO A 243 38.13 -22.21 38.51
N THR A 244 38.84 -22.10 39.63
CA THR A 244 38.95 -20.94 40.50
C THR A 244 39.47 -19.70 39.77
N SER A 245 39.04 -18.56 40.29
CA SER A 245 39.39 -17.19 39.96
C SER A 245 40.90 -16.92 39.85
N HIS A 246 41.29 -16.18 38.81
CA HIS A 246 42.51 -15.36 38.82
C HIS A 246 42.18 -13.95 38.34
N SER A 247 42.34 -12.99 39.26
CA SER A 247 42.47 -11.56 38.96
C SER A 247 43.88 -11.26 38.45
N PRO A 248 44.04 -10.26 37.57
CA PRO A 248 45.22 -9.40 37.63
C PRO A 248 44.81 -7.92 37.73
N THR A 249 45.24 -7.34 38.85
CA THR A 249 45.93 -6.05 39.02
C THR A 249 45.66 -4.92 38.02
N THR A 250 44.91 -3.93 38.51
CA THR A 250 45.19 -2.49 38.52
C THR A 250 46.15 -1.93 37.46
N VAL A 251 45.59 -1.15 36.52
CA VAL A 251 46.24 0.05 35.98
C VAL A 251 45.44 1.25 36.48
N ALA A 252 46.10 2.10 37.25
CA ALA A 252 45.54 3.30 37.84
C ALA A 252 45.42 4.42 36.80
N GLY A 253 44.29 5.13 36.88
CA GLY A 253 44.24 6.59 36.76
C GLY A 253 44.31 7.20 35.37
N LEU A 254 43.16 7.61 34.84
CA LEU A 254 43.03 9.00 34.38
C LEU A 254 41.58 9.48 34.52
N ALA A 255 41.48 10.72 35.00
CA ALA A 255 40.30 11.41 35.48
C ALA A 255 39.08 11.38 34.55
N VAL A 256 37.91 11.16 35.16
CA VAL A 256 36.59 11.51 34.60
C VAL A 256 36.51 13.03 34.55
N GLY A 257 36.82 13.60 33.39
CA GLY A 257 36.55 14.99 33.05
C GLY A 257 35.07 15.16 32.68
N ARG A 258 34.35 15.93 33.48
CA ARG A 258 33.00 16.45 33.16
C ARG A 258 33.03 17.16 31.80
N PRO A 259 32.13 16.86 30.85
CA PRO A 259 31.83 17.83 29.81
C PRO A 259 30.89 18.88 30.40
N ALA A 260 31.44 20.07 30.60
CA ALA A 260 30.67 21.30 30.75
C ALA A 260 29.89 21.54 29.45
N LEU A 261 28.60 21.20 29.45
CA LEU A 261 27.65 21.66 28.44
C LEU A 261 27.40 23.15 28.68
N GLY A 262 28.17 23.96 27.97
CA GLY A 262 27.92 25.38 27.82
C GLY A 262 26.71 25.63 26.92
N ARG A 263 25.91 26.61 27.37
CA ARG A 263 24.92 27.39 26.63
C ARG A 263 23.65 26.67 26.17
N THR A 264 22.71 26.67 27.11
CA THR A 264 21.29 26.88 26.85
C THR A 264 21.08 28.11 25.95
N ALA A 265 20.37 27.93 24.85
CA ALA A 265 19.64 28.99 24.18
C ALA A 265 18.15 28.59 24.24
N ASP A 266 17.56 28.87 25.39
CA ASP A 266 16.11 28.93 25.58
C ASP A 266 15.55 30.11 24.79
N VAL A 267 14.90 29.86 23.65
CA VAL A 267 13.89 30.78 23.12
C VAL A 267 12.77 29.99 22.44
N TRP A 268 11.85 29.46 23.25
CA TRP A 268 10.47 29.28 22.80
C TRP A 268 9.54 29.81 23.88
N SER A 269 9.28 31.11 23.82
CA SER A 269 8.21 31.74 24.61
C SER A 269 7.01 31.99 23.70
N PRO A 270 5.79 31.56 24.07
CA PRO A 270 4.57 31.89 23.35
C PRO A 270 3.99 33.16 23.96
N ARG A 271 4.24 34.33 23.34
CA ARG A 271 3.45 35.56 23.52
C ARG A 271 3.98 36.73 22.67
N ARG A 272 3.24 37.03 21.58
CA ARG A 272 2.95 38.37 20.99
C ARG A 272 2.72 38.23 19.48
N TRP A 273 1.50 37.88 19.09
CA TRP A 273 1.00 38.30 17.79
C TRP A 273 0.55 39.74 17.93
N GLY A 274 1.36 40.64 17.39
CA GLY A 274 1.07 42.07 17.30
C GLY A 274 -0.11 42.33 16.37
N SER A 275 -0.88 43.35 16.75
CA SER A 275 -2.05 43.94 16.11
C SER A 275 -1.93 44.22 14.60
N PRO A 276 -3.06 44.32 13.88
CA PRO A 276 -3.08 44.54 12.43
C PRO A 276 -2.63 45.95 12.05
N PRO A 277 -2.03 46.15 10.85
CA PRO A 277 -1.68 47.49 10.38
C PRO A 277 -2.92 48.30 10.00
N PRO A 278 -2.88 49.64 10.13
CA PRO A 278 -4.05 50.50 9.97
C PRO A 278 -4.41 50.75 8.51
N SER A 279 -5.71 50.79 8.26
CA SER A 279 -6.39 51.28 7.06
C SER A 279 -6.12 52.76 6.77
N ARG A 280 -5.73 53.13 5.54
CA ARG A 280 -5.98 54.44 4.88
C ARG A 280 -5.84 54.31 3.34
N PRO A 281 -6.41 55.22 2.53
CA PRO A 281 -7.84 55.37 2.26
C PRO A 281 -8.18 55.15 0.75
N ARG A 282 -9.47 55.02 0.46
CA ARG A 282 -10.02 55.03 -0.90
C ARG A 282 -9.67 56.34 -1.63
N CYS A 283 -9.19 56.23 -2.86
CA CYS A 283 -9.32 57.29 -3.87
C CYS A 283 -10.25 56.80 -4.98
N SER A 284 -11.44 57.37 -5.00
CA SER A 284 -12.44 57.25 -6.04
C SER A 284 -12.18 58.26 -7.17
N SER A 285 -12.25 57.75 -8.41
CA SER A 285 -12.54 58.48 -9.66
C SER A 285 -11.55 59.53 -10.16
N VAL A 286 -11.08 59.37 -11.41
CA VAL A 286 -11.48 60.23 -12.55
C VAL A 286 -10.91 59.67 -13.87
N LYS A 287 -11.79 59.64 -14.87
CA LYS A 287 -11.57 59.38 -16.30
C LYS A 287 -10.46 60.27 -16.91
N ARG A 288 -9.73 59.71 -17.88
CA ARG A 288 -9.34 60.27 -19.21
C ARG A 288 -7.86 60.19 -19.56
N CYS A 289 -7.67 59.87 -20.84
CA CYS A 289 -6.56 60.27 -21.72
C CYS A 289 -5.18 59.66 -21.45
N CYS A 290 -4.77 58.73 -22.31
CA CYS A 290 -3.97 59.12 -23.48
C CYS A 290 -3.67 57.89 -24.35
N SER A 291 -4.47 57.76 -25.42
CA SER A 291 -4.05 57.20 -26.70
C SER A 291 -3.18 58.22 -27.41
N SER A 292 -1.91 57.90 -27.72
CA SER A 292 -1.22 58.43 -28.90
C SER A 292 0.18 57.82 -29.04
N VAL A 293 0.32 57.08 -30.13
CA VAL A 293 1.55 56.68 -30.84
C VAL A 293 2.44 57.89 -31.12
N PRO A 294 3.76 57.72 -31.26
CA PRO A 294 4.36 58.12 -32.54
C PRO A 294 5.46 57.15 -33.05
N SER A 295 5.37 56.85 -34.35
CA SER A 295 6.48 56.41 -35.22
C SER A 295 6.93 57.62 -36.08
N PRO A 296 7.95 57.54 -36.95
CA PRO A 296 9.24 58.19 -36.75
C PRO A 296 9.64 59.24 -37.81
N CYS A 297 10.84 59.81 -37.64
CA CYS A 297 11.72 60.46 -38.64
C CYS A 297 11.25 61.76 -39.33
N ARG A 298 11.90 62.88 -38.98
CA ARG A 298 12.79 63.67 -39.86
C ARG A 298 13.59 64.67 -39.04
#